data_AF-A0A1Y0DC78-F1
#
_entry.id   AF-A0A1Y0DC78-F1
#
_cell.length_a   1.000
_cell.length_b   1.000
_cell.length_c   1.000
_cell.angle_alpha   90.00
_cell.angle_beta   90.00
_cell.angle_gamma   90.00
#
_symmetry.space_group_name_H-M   'P 1'
#
loop_
_entity.id
_entity.type
_entity.pdbx_description
1 polymer ?
#
loop_
_entity_poly.entity_id
_entity_poly.type
_entity_poly.pdbx_seq_one_letter_code
_entity_poly.pdbx_strand_id
1 'polypeptide(L)'
;FLPPKAPPPVIKIPECPVPSVNEAGYLLDSPLCADVMFVLQEQDCIFAHKIYLATSSSKFYDLFLMECEESSDLDETQCNKENTSKDVLTSHLETNYDSDEISLKSVDVKIPAPESTDSLNMLKPEFGETISAARSLSSWGKGFVSVHKEMQVNPVSNRMCPVTVVKMDSSVQAGPFKTVLQFLYTGQLDENEKDLTRLAQIAEILEVFDLRMMVENIMNKEAFMNQE
;
A
#
# COMPACT_ATOMS: atom_id res chain seq x y z
N PHE A 1 46.30 15.55 29.97
CA PHE A 1 44.96 15.43 30.58
C PHE A 1 43.96 16.01 29.61
N LEU A 2 42.97 15.22 29.19
CA LEU A 2 41.84 15.72 28.40
C LEU A 2 40.69 16.10 29.34
N PRO A 3 39.94 17.17 29.04
CA PRO A 3 38.76 17.51 29.81
C PRO A 3 37.75 16.37 29.80
N PRO A 4 37.00 16.17 30.89
CA PRO A 4 35.93 15.17 30.90
C PRO A 4 34.89 15.50 29.82
N LYS A 5 34.34 14.44 29.21
CA LYS A 5 33.34 14.57 28.16
C LYS A 5 32.06 15.20 28.73
N ALA A 6 31.50 16.16 28.01
CA ALA A 6 30.27 16.83 28.42
C ALA A 6 29.10 15.83 28.48
N PRO A 7 28.14 16.03 29.41
CA PRO A 7 26.95 15.20 29.48
C PRO A 7 26.10 15.35 28.20
N PRO A 8 25.38 14.29 27.78
CA PRO A 8 24.49 14.35 26.63
C PRO A 8 23.42 15.44 26.81
N PRO A 9 23.00 16.11 25.71
CA PRO A 9 21.94 17.10 25.79
C PRO A 9 20.61 16.44 26.20
N VAL A 10 19.86 17.14 27.05
CA VAL A 10 18.52 16.71 27.45
C VAL A 10 17.52 17.14 26.37
N ILE A 11 17.04 16.19 25.58
CA ILE A 11 15.97 16.41 24.59
C ILE A 11 14.63 16.26 25.31
N LYS A 12 13.83 17.32 25.35
CA LYS A 12 12.44 17.24 25.82
C LYS A 12 11.55 16.89 24.64
N ILE A 13 11.00 15.69 24.64
CA ILE A 13 9.95 15.32 23.68
C ILE A 13 8.70 16.08 24.11
N PRO A 14 8.09 16.90 23.24
CA PRO A 14 6.79 17.51 23.52
C PRO A 14 5.78 16.41 23.87
N GLU A 15 4.89 16.67 24.83
CA GLU A 15 3.78 15.76 25.09
C GLU A 15 2.97 15.60 23.82
N CYS A 16 2.87 14.36 23.33
CA CYS A 16 2.00 14.04 22.21
C CYS A 16 0.57 14.40 22.65
N PRO A 17 -0.20 15.15 21.85
CA PRO A 17 -1.63 15.33 22.12
C PRO A 17 -2.22 13.95 22.39
N VAL A 18 -3.01 13.81 23.45
CA VAL A 18 -3.65 12.53 23.78
C VAL A 18 -4.39 12.04 22.53
N PRO A 19 -3.99 10.89 21.95
CA PRO A 19 -4.65 10.39 20.76
C PRO A 19 -6.09 10.11 21.15
N SER A 20 -7.03 10.86 20.57
CA SER A 20 -8.42 10.44 20.62
C SER A 20 -8.51 9.08 19.93
N VAL A 21 -9.33 8.17 20.44
CA VAL A 21 -9.41 6.75 20.03
C VAL A 21 -9.65 6.55 18.51
N ASN A 22 -9.97 7.62 17.77
CA ASN A 22 -10.25 7.62 16.33
C ASN A 22 -9.20 8.32 15.45
N GLU A 23 -7.97 8.56 15.94
CA GLU A 23 -6.94 9.27 15.16
C GLU A 23 -6.63 8.59 13.81
N ALA A 24 -6.58 7.25 13.79
CA ALA A 24 -6.39 6.50 12.56
C ALA A 24 -7.57 6.64 11.58
N GLY A 25 -8.80 6.74 12.08
CA GLY A 25 -9.98 6.95 11.24
C GLY A 25 -9.93 8.25 10.43
N TYR A 26 -9.32 9.32 10.98
CA TYR A 26 -9.12 10.57 10.25
C TYR A 26 -8.23 10.43 9.02
N LEU A 27 -7.29 9.47 9.01
CA LEU A 27 -6.46 9.21 7.82
C LEU A 27 -7.28 8.63 6.67
N LEU A 28 -8.36 7.90 6.96
CA LEU A 28 -9.25 7.39 5.92
C LEU A 28 -10.09 8.53 5.31
N ASP A 29 -10.52 9.51 6.12
CA ASP A 29 -11.27 10.68 5.65
C ASP A 29 -10.38 11.75 4.98
N SER A 30 -9.11 11.82 5.39
CA SER A 30 -8.09 12.67 4.81
C SER A 30 -6.89 11.81 4.36
N PRO A 31 -6.96 11.18 3.16
CA PRO A 31 -6.05 10.14 2.70
C PRO A 31 -4.68 10.69 2.24
N LEU A 32 -3.96 11.34 3.15
CA LEU A 32 -2.58 11.76 2.96
C LEU A 32 -1.69 10.54 2.82
N CYS A 33 -0.92 10.47 1.74
CA CYS A 33 -0.03 9.33 1.44
C CYS A 33 -0.76 8.00 1.19
N ALA A 34 -2.04 8.03 0.82
CA ALA A 34 -2.74 6.84 0.37
C ALA A 34 -2.03 6.21 -0.84
N ASP A 35 -1.81 4.90 -0.75
CA ASP A 35 -1.08 4.06 -1.70
C ASP A 35 -1.98 2.98 -2.32
N VAL A 36 -3.26 2.94 -1.94
CA VAL A 36 -4.29 2.11 -2.57
C VAL A 36 -5.57 2.91 -2.78
N MET A 37 -6.26 2.66 -3.90
CA MET A 37 -7.56 3.23 -4.23
C MET A 37 -8.52 2.13 -4.66
N PHE A 38 -9.69 2.09 -4.05
CA PHE A 38 -10.77 1.19 -4.44
C PHE A 38 -11.74 1.90 -5.38
N VAL A 39 -11.98 1.31 -6.54
CA VAL A 39 -12.99 1.77 -7.49
C VAL A 39 -14.24 0.91 -7.33
N LEU A 40 -15.32 1.52 -6.86
CA LEU A 40 -16.61 0.86 -6.62
C LEU A 40 -17.59 1.16 -7.78
N GLN A 41 -18.84 0.75 -7.62
CA GLN A 41 -19.90 1.13 -8.55
C GLN A 41 -20.06 2.66 -8.62
N GLU A 42 -20.61 3.15 -9.74
CA GLU A 42 -20.90 4.58 -9.94
C GLU A 42 -19.66 5.50 -9.96
N GLN A 43 -18.47 4.92 -10.18
CA GLN A 43 -17.19 5.63 -10.21
C GLN A 43 -16.76 6.22 -8.85
N ASP A 44 -17.38 5.78 -7.76
CA ASP A 44 -16.94 6.12 -6.41
C ASP A 44 -15.55 5.55 -6.15
N CYS A 45 -14.65 6.42 -5.67
CA CYS A 45 -13.27 6.08 -5.38
C CYS A 45 -12.98 6.30 -3.90
N ILE A 46 -12.44 5.28 -3.24
CA ILE A 46 -12.03 5.37 -1.83
C ILE A 46 -10.53 5.15 -1.75
N PHE A 47 -9.81 6.18 -1.33
CA PHE A 47 -8.38 6.11 -1.05
C PHE A 47 -8.13 5.55 0.34
N ALA A 48 -7.09 4.72 0.48
CA ALA A 48 -6.72 4.10 1.74
C ALA A 48 -5.21 3.78 1.77
N HIS A 49 -4.78 3.12 2.84
CA HIS A 49 -3.39 2.81 3.12
C HIS A 49 -3.22 1.30 3.25
N LYS A 50 -2.35 0.72 2.41
CA LYS A 50 -2.06 -0.71 2.43
C LYS A 50 -1.64 -1.20 3.81
N ILE A 51 -0.88 -0.39 4.55
CA ILE A 51 -0.38 -0.77 5.88
C ILE A 51 -1.53 -1.12 6.83
N TYR A 52 -2.53 -0.25 6.98
CA TYR A 52 -3.68 -0.50 7.86
C TYR A 52 -4.51 -1.71 7.39
N LEU A 53 -4.69 -1.83 6.07
CA LEU A 53 -5.52 -2.90 5.51
C LEU A 53 -4.83 -4.27 5.59
N ALA A 54 -3.54 -4.34 5.29
CA ALA A 54 -2.76 -5.57 5.33
C ALA A 54 -2.51 -6.07 6.76
N THR A 55 -2.38 -5.18 7.74
CA THR A 55 -2.23 -5.59 9.14
C THR A 55 -3.52 -6.14 9.73
N SER A 56 -4.67 -5.67 9.25
CA SER A 56 -5.99 -5.97 9.81
C SER A 56 -6.79 -7.00 8.99
N SER A 57 -6.32 -7.38 7.79
CA SER A 57 -6.96 -8.38 6.92
C SER A 57 -5.90 -9.16 6.14
N SER A 58 -5.87 -10.48 6.34
CA SER A 58 -5.04 -11.40 5.55
C SER A 58 -5.38 -11.33 4.06
N LYS A 59 -6.66 -11.11 3.72
CA LYS A 59 -7.11 -10.97 2.34
C LYS A 59 -6.46 -9.80 1.64
N PHE A 60 -6.35 -8.65 2.32
CA PHE A 60 -5.64 -7.49 1.79
C PHE A 60 -4.13 -7.67 1.78
N TYR A 61 -3.56 -8.33 2.80
CA TYR A 61 -2.14 -8.69 2.80
C TYR A 61 -1.77 -9.51 1.55
N ASP A 62 -2.51 -10.58 1.29
CA ASP A 62 -2.29 -11.44 0.11
C ASP A 62 -2.50 -10.68 -1.20
N LEU A 63 -3.52 -9.80 -1.26
CA LEU A 63 -3.78 -8.97 -2.43
C LEU A 63 -2.60 -8.07 -2.80
N PHE A 64 -2.02 -7.39 -1.82
CA PHE A 64 -0.91 -6.46 -2.06
C PHE A 64 0.42 -7.17 -2.26
N LEU A 65 0.56 -8.40 -1.76
CA LEU A 65 1.74 -9.21 -2.03
C LEU A 65 1.78 -9.66 -3.51
N MET A 66 0.64 -10.11 -4.06
CA MET A 66 0.54 -10.49 -5.48
C MET A 66 0.91 -9.34 -6.45
N GLU A 67 0.59 -8.10 -6.08
CA GLU A 67 0.92 -6.91 -6.87
C GLU A 67 2.42 -6.56 -6.84
N CYS A 68 3.17 -7.03 -5.83
CA CYS A 68 4.62 -6.85 -5.76
C CYS A 68 5.37 -7.81 -6.70
N GLU A 69 4.93 -9.07 -6.77
CA GLU A 69 5.58 -10.13 -7.57
C GLU A 69 5.52 -9.84 -9.08
N GLU A 70 4.46 -9.21 -9.55
CA GLU A 70 4.26 -8.88 -10.97
C GLU A 70 5.23 -7.81 -11.48
N SER A 71 5.83 -7.00 -10.57
CA SER A 71 6.88 -6.04 -10.95
C SER A 71 8.28 -6.65 -11.10
N SER A 72 8.52 -7.87 -10.62
CA SER A 72 9.81 -8.56 -10.83
C SER A 72 9.89 -9.31 -12.17
N ASP A 73 8.76 -9.75 -12.73
CA ASP A 73 8.74 -10.58 -13.94
C ASP A 73 9.06 -9.81 -15.24
N LEU A 74 9.04 -8.48 -15.20
CA LEU A 74 9.31 -7.63 -16.37
C LEU A 74 10.78 -7.22 -16.53
N ASP A 75 11.63 -7.48 -15.53
CA ASP A 75 13.06 -7.09 -15.57
C ASP A 75 13.99 -8.23 -16.03
N GLU A 76 13.47 -9.46 -16.20
CA GLU A 76 14.29 -10.62 -16.62
C GLU A 76 14.30 -10.89 -18.13
N THR A 77 13.58 -10.12 -18.96
CA THR A 77 13.50 -10.39 -20.41
C THR A 77 14.36 -9.45 -21.25
N GLN A 78 15.62 -9.19 -20.85
CA GLN A 78 16.64 -8.71 -21.80
C GLN A 78 18.10 -8.94 -21.34
N CYS A 79 18.59 -10.18 -21.36
CA CYS A 79 20.00 -10.43 -21.76
C CYS A 79 20.28 -11.93 -22.07
N ASN A 80 20.64 -12.18 -23.34
CA ASN A 80 21.46 -13.28 -23.86
C ASN A 80 20.88 -14.71 -23.99
N LYS A 81 20.64 -15.07 -25.27
CA LYS A 81 20.79 -16.43 -25.79
C LYS A 81 22.26 -16.90 -25.69
N GLU A 82 22.40 -18.22 -25.57
CA GLU A 82 23.61 -19.07 -25.68
C GLU A 82 24.58 -18.96 -24.48
N ASN A 83 24.81 -20.00 -23.66
CA ASN A 83 25.09 -21.39 -24.00
C ASN A 83 24.92 -22.36 -22.82
N THR A 84 24.59 -23.60 -23.18
CA THR A 84 24.60 -24.86 -22.42
C THR A 84 25.74 -25.01 -21.40
N SER A 85 25.45 -25.26 -20.13
CA SER A 85 26.06 -26.36 -19.36
C SER A 85 25.33 -26.58 -18.03
N LYS A 86 25.21 -27.85 -17.69
CA LYS A 86 24.59 -28.39 -16.48
C LYS A 86 25.45 -28.09 -15.25
N ASP A 87 24.76 -27.97 -14.11
CA ASP A 87 24.97 -28.75 -12.87
C ASP A 87 24.92 -27.95 -11.56
N VAL A 88 24.02 -28.43 -10.68
CA VAL A 88 24.22 -28.69 -9.25
C VAL A 88 24.22 -27.48 -8.28
N LEU A 89 23.06 -27.35 -7.61
CA LEU A 89 22.81 -27.28 -6.16
C LEU A 89 23.90 -26.74 -5.20
N THR A 90 23.37 -26.05 -4.18
CA THR A 90 23.91 -25.72 -2.83
C THR A 90 24.88 -24.54 -2.71
N SER A 91 24.51 -23.58 -1.86
CA SER A 91 25.33 -23.03 -0.75
C SER A 91 24.67 -21.74 -0.25
N HIS A 92 23.98 -21.76 0.90
CA HIS A 92 24.55 -21.41 2.21
C HIS A 92 25.18 -20.01 2.24
N LEU A 93 24.47 -19.08 2.90
CA LEU A 93 24.97 -17.79 3.36
C LEU A 93 25.83 -18.02 4.59
N GLU A 94 27.13 -17.75 4.48
CA GLU A 94 27.98 -17.48 5.64
C GLU A 94 28.68 -16.13 5.46
N THR A 95 28.49 -15.31 6.48
CA THR A 95 29.16 -14.06 6.79
C THR A 95 30.63 -14.32 7.11
N ASN A 96 31.57 -13.57 6.52
CA ASN A 96 32.83 -13.26 7.20
C ASN A 96 33.53 -12.01 6.64
N TYR A 97 34.21 -11.38 7.56
CA TYR A 97 34.87 -10.08 7.55
C TYR A 97 36.31 -10.11 6.99
N ASP A 98 36.75 -8.94 6.52
CA ASP A 98 38.04 -8.28 6.78
C ASP A 98 39.05 -8.07 5.62
N SER A 99 39.54 -6.81 5.62
CA SER A 99 40.77 -6.18 5.11
C SER A 99 41.49 -6.67 3.84
N ASP A 100 41.66 -5.80 2.84
CA ASP A 100 42.82 -4.88 2.70
C ASP A 100 42.88 -4.20 1.31
N GLU A 101 43.34 -2.93 1.33
CA GLU A 101 44.15 -2.16 0.36
C GLU A 101 44.48 -2.85 -1.00
N ILE A 102 44.53 -2.26 -2.21
CA ILE A 102 45.15 -1.02 -2.72
C ILE A 102 44.70 -0.86 -4.21
N SER A 103 44.74 0.37 -4.74
CA SER A 103 45.03 0.73 -6.16
C SER A 103 43.90 1.40 -6.95
N LEU A 104 43.88 2.73 -6.84
CA LEU A 104 43.18 3.67 -7.71
C LEU A 104 43.84 3.70 -9.09
N LYS A 105 43.08 3.37 -10.14
CA LYS A 105 43.43 3.76 -11.52
C LYS A 105 42.27 4.54 -12.15
N SER A 106 42.60 5.80 -12.39
CA SER A 106 41.87 6.81 -13.16
C SER A 106 41.57 6.35 -14.59
N VAL A 107 40.32 6.51 -15.02
CA VAL A 107 40.00 6.66 -16.45
C VAL A 107 38.94 7.76 -16.59
N ASP A 108 39.20 8.61 -17.58
CA ASP A 108 38.64 9.92 -17.86
C ASP A 108 37.12 10.03 -17.98
N VAL A 109 36.65 11.19 -17.53
CA VAL A 109 35.33 11.78 -17.70
C VAL A 109 35.13 12.21 -19.16
N LYS A 110 33.95 11.94 -19.73
CA LYS A 110 33.45 12.70 -20.89
C LYS A 110 31.97 13.02 -20.72
N ILE A 111 31.72 14.25 -20.25
CA ILE A 111 30.42 14.92 -20.16
C ILE A 111 30.17 15.64 -21.49
N PRO A 112 29.02 15.46 -22.16
CA PRO A 112 28.54 16.42 -23.15
C PRO A 112 27.60 17.46 -22.51
N ALA A 113 27.79 18.72 -22.87
CA ALA A 113 27.05 19.89 -22.39
C ALA A 113 25.60 19.96 -22.92
N PRO A 114 24.69 20.69 -22.24
CA PRO A 114 23.36 20.95 -22.75
C PRO A 114 23.36 22.24 -23.59
N GLU A 115 22.95 22.14 -24.86
CA GLU A 115 22.64 23.31 -25.69
C GLU A 115 21.15 23.64 -25.58
N SER A 116 20.90 24.85 -25.09
CA SER A 116 19.60 25.50 -25.02
C SER A 116 19.22 26.11 -26.37
N THR A 117 18.07 25.73 -26.94
CA THR A 117 17.32 26.62 -27.83
C THR A 117 15.82 26.51 -27.57
N ASP A 118 15.29 27.68 -27.22
CA ASP A 118 13.92 28.08 -26.97
C ASP A 118 12.99 27.85 -28.18
N SER A 119 11.83 27.24 -27.96
CA SER A 119 10.64 27.30 -28.82
C SER A 119 9.44 26.74 -28.07
N LEU A 120 8.70 27.65 -27.42
CA LEU A 120 7.41 27.39 -26.79
C LEU A 120 6.39 26.90 -27.83
N ASN A 121 6.02 25.62 -27.75
CA ASN A 121 4.77 25.12 -28.31
C ASN A 121 4.04 24.35 -27.20
N MET A 122 2.92 24.91 -26.75
CA MET A 122 1.97 24.27 -25.86
C MET A 122 1.42 23.01 -26.53
N LEU A 123 2.01 21.87 -26.19
CA LEU A 123 1.41 20.56 -26.43
C LEU A 123 0.84 20.06 -25.10
N LYS A 124 -0.46 19.78 -25.17
CA LYS A 124 -1.27 19.04 -24.20
C LYS A 124 -0.45 17.88 -23.61
N PRO A 125 -0.42 17.66 -22.28
CA PRO A 125 0.24 16.48 -21.76
C PRO A 125 -0.63 15.28 -22.13
N GLU A 126 -0.26 14.59 -23.20
CA GLU A 126 -0.71 13.22 -23.42
C GLU A 126 -0.10 12.37 -22.32
N PHE A 127 -0.97 11.83 -21.47
CA PHE A 127 -0.62 10.87 -20.44
C PHE A 127 0.14 9.74 -21.14
N GLY A 128 1.44 9.61 -20.86
CA GLY A 128 2.21 8.45 -21.28
C GLY A 128 1.63 7.24 -20.58
N GLU A 129 0.77 6.51 -21.29
CA GLU A 129 0.19 5.23 -20.92
C GLU A 129 1.30 4.20 -20.71
N THR A 130 1.92 4.23 -19.52
CA THR A 130 2.49 3.01 -18.95
C THR A 130 1.32 2.24 -18.35
N ILE A 131 0.49 1.64 -19.21
CA ILE A 131 -0.57 0.73 -18.75
C ILE A 131 0.15 -0.52 -18.25
N SER A 132 0.43 -0.55 -16.94
CA SER A 132 0.58 -1.83 -16.24
C SER A 132 -0.71 -2.61 -16.53
N ALA A 133 -0.60 -3.71 -17.26
CA ALA A 133 -1.75 -4.50 -17.67
C ALA A 133 -2.51 -4.95 -16.43
N ALA A 134 -3.78 -4.57 -16.32
CA ALA A 134 -4.55 -4.87 -15.12
C ALA A 134 -4.73 -6.38 -14.95
N ARG A 135 -4.40 -6.86 -13.75
CA ARG A 135 -4.54 -8.27 -13.38
C ARG A 135 -5.99 -8.57 -13.03
N SER A 136 -6.60 -9.53 -13.70
CA SER A 136 -7.95 -9.99 -13.37
C SER A 136 -7.94 -10.76 -12.03
N LEU A 137 -8.90 -10.47 -11.17
CA LEU A 137 -9.11 -11.15 -9.88
C LEU A 137 -10.36 -12.04 -9.87
N SER A 138 -10.97 -12.27 -11.04
CA SER A 138 -12.21 -13.05 -11.15
C SER A 138 -12.12 -14.47 -10.59
N SER A 139 -10.92 -15.08 -10.57
CA SER A 139 -10.68 -16.40 -9.98
C SER A 139 -10.11 -16.37 -8.56
N TRP A 140 -9.76 -15.18 -8.04
CA TRP A 140 -9.12 -15.03 -6.73
C TRP A 140 -10.14 -15.03 -5.59
N GLY A 141 -11.29 -14.37 -5.78
CA GLY A 141 -12.33 -14.31 -4.78
C GLY A 141 -13.51 -13.46 -5.20
N LYS A 142 -14.60 -13.55 -4.44
CA LYS A 142 -15.75 -12.65 -4.60
C LYS A 142 -15.35 -11.22 -4.23
N GLY A 143 -16.07 -10.23 -4.77
CA GLY A 143 -15.88 -8.83 -4.39
C GLY A 143 -14.77 -8.08 -5.13
N PHE A 144 -13.87 -8.78 -5.82
CA PHE A 144 -12.72 -8.18 -6.52
C PHE A 144 -12.77 -8.50 -8.02
N VAL A 145 -12.53 -7.49 -8.86
CA VAL A 145 -12.56 -7.61 -10.32
C VAL A 145 -11.16 -7.55 -10.90
N SER A 146 -10.36 -6.57 -10.52
CA SER A 146 -8.98 -6.41 -11.01
C SER A 146 -8.12 -5.59 -10.07
N VAL A 147 -6.80 -5.71 -10.22
CA VAL A 147 -5.80 -4.87 -9.54
C VAL A 147 -4.71 -4.44 -10.51
N HIS A 148 -4.23 -3.20 -10.39
CA HIS A 148 -3.12 -2.66 -11.19
C HIS A 148 -2.43 -1.49 -10.50
N LYS A 149 -1.25 -1.10 -11.00
CA LYS A 149 -0.54 0.12 -10.58
C LYS A 149 -0.87 1.28 -11.51
N GLU A 150 -1.16 2.44 -10.95
CA GLU A 150 -1.48 3.64 -11.72
C GLU A 150 -0.91 4.90 -11.06
N MET A 151 -0.48 5.89 -11.85
CA MET A 151 -0.10 7.20 -11.34
C MET A 151 -1.35 8.04 -11.12
N GLN A 152 -1.65 8.35 -9.87
CA GLN A 152 -2.84 9.11 -9.47
C GLN A 152 -2.46 10.40 -8.74
N VAL A 153 -3.29 11.42 -8.88
CA VAL A 153 -3.13 12.67 -8.12
C VAL A 153 -3.77 12.47 -6.76
N ASN A 154 -2.97 12.52 -5.69
CA ASN A 154 -3.50 12.41 -4.34
C ASN A 154 -4.42 13.62 -4.05
N PRO A 155 -5.68 13.40 -3.65
CA PRO A 155 -6.69 14.47 -3.56
C PRO A 155 -6.41 15.50 -2.46
N VAL A 156 -5.56 15.17 -1.49
CA VAL A 156 -5.22 16.05 -0.37
C VAL A 156 -3.92 16.81 -0.64
N SER A 157 -2.87 16.11 -1.07
CA SER A 157 -1.54 16.70 -1.27
C SER A 157 -1.32 17.28 -2.67
N ASN A 158 -2.20 16.98 -3.64
CA ASN A 158 -2.07 17.34 -5.06
C ASN A 158 -0.77 16.86 -5.73
N ARG A 159 -0.14 15.82 -5.16
CA ARG A 159 1.07 15.21 -5.73
C ARG A 159 0.69 14.01 -6.58
N MET A 160 1.39 13.83 -7.69
CA MET A 160 1.33 12.59 -8.46
C MET A 160 2.08 11.49 -7.70
N CYS A 161 1.38 10.40 -7.39
CA CYS A 161 1.92 9.27 -6.65
C CYS A 161 1.51 7.95 -7.33
N PRO A 162 2.37 6.91 -7.30
CA PRO A 162 1.95 5.58 -7.69
C PRO A 162 0.95 5.06 -6.65
N VAL A 163 -0.19 4.56 -7.13
CA VAL A 163 -1.29 4.01 -6.32
C VAL A 163 -1.69 2.67 -6.89
N THR A 164 -1.99 1.72 -6.02
CA THR A 164 -2.60 0.44 -6.41
C THR A 164 -4.10 0.63 -6.55
N VAL A 165 -4.60 0.43 -7.75
CA VAL A 165 -6.02 0.55 -8.05
C VAL A 165 -6.66 -0.82 -7.96
N VAL A 166 -7.64 -0.97 -7.09
CA VAL A 166 -8.40 -2.22 -6.91
C VAL A 166 -9.83 -1.96 -7.36
N LYS A 167 -10.26 -2.64 -8.42
CA LYS A 167 -11.64 -2.57 -8.89
C LYS A 167 -12.48 -3.58 -8.13
N MET A 168 -13.53 -3.10 -7.47
CA MET A 168 -14.45 -3.93 -6.71
C MET A 168 -15.63 -4.41 -7.57
N ASP A 169 -16.22 -5.53 -7.19
CA ASP A 169 -17.43 -6.04 -7.82
C ASP A 169 -18.66 -5.19 -7.45
N SER A 170 -19.68 -5.25 -8.30
CA SER A 170 -20.99 -4.63 -8.13
C SER A 170 -21.70 -4.91 -6.80
N SER A 171 -21.42 -6.04 -6.17
CA SER A 171 -21.98 -6.39 -4.87
C SER A 171 -21.45 -5.56 -3.70
N VAL A 172 -20.33 -4.84 -3.88
CA VAL A 172 -19.66 -4.05 -2.83
C VAL A 172 -20.09 -2.59 -2.94
N GLN A 173 -20.92 -2.13 -2.00
CA GLN A 173 -21.43 -0.76 -1.96
C GLN A 173 -20.50 0.16 -1.17
N ALA A 174 -20.34 1.42 -1.63
CA ALA A 174 -19.39 2.38 -1.06
C ALA A 174 -19.61 2.67 0.42
N GLY A 175 -20.87 2.86 0.86
CA GLY A 175 -21.19 3.15 2.27
C GLY A 175 -20.76 2.03 3.22
N PRO A 176 -21.36 0.82 3.13
CA PRO A 176 -20.97 -0.34 3.93
C PRO A 176 -19.47 -0.67 3.82
N PHE A 177 -18.88 -0.56 2.62
CA PHE A 177 -17.45 -0.81 2.43
C PHE A 177 -16.60 0.22 3.19
N LYS A 178 -16.96 1.51 3.15
CA LYS A 178 -16.28 2.55 3.94
C LYS A 178 -16.37 2.27 5.44
N THR A 179 -17.51 1.80 5.96
CA THR A 179 -17.63 1.41 7.37
C THR A 179 -16.69 0.24 7.71
N VAL A 180 -16.59 -0.77 6.83
CA VAL A 180 -15.62 -1.87 7.04
C VAL A 180 -14.18 -1.36 7.04
N LEU A 181 -13.82 -0.44 6.13
CA LEU A 181 -12.50 0.18 6.16
C LEU A 181 -12.28 0.97 7.46
N GLN A 182 -13.26 1.73 7.94
CA GLN A 182 -13.16 2.44 9.22
C GLN A 182 -12.88 1.47 10.38
N PHE A 183 -13.56 0.32 10.40
CA PHE A 183 -13.28 -0.74 11.35
C PHE A 183 -11.82 -1.22 11.25
N LEU A 184 -11.29 -1.47 10.05
CA LEU A 184 -9.90 -1.91 9.88
C LEU A 184 -8.85 -0.89 10.35
N TYR A 185 -9.20 0.40 10.39
CA TYR A 185 -8.32 1.46 10.90
C TYR A 185 -8.43 1.65 12.41
N THR A 186 -9.62 1.47 12.98
CA THR A 186 -9.93 1.89 14.35
C THR A 186 -10.18 0.74 15.32
N GLY A 187 -10.49 -0.45 14.80
CA GLY A 187 -10.98 -1.59 15.57
C GLY A 187 -12.40 -1.40 16.12
N GLN A 188 -13.11 -0.32 15.73
CA GLN A 188 -14.41 0.03 16.29
C GLN A 188 -15.53 -0.08 15.25
N LEU A 189 -16.69 -0.54 15.71
CA LEU A 189 -17.93 -0.57 14.95
C LEU A 189 -19.02 0.17 15.74
N ASP A 190 -19.74 1.09 15.10
CA ASP A 190 -20.89 1.77 15.71
C ASP A 190 -22.04 0.78 15.90
N GLU A 191 -22.54 0.66 17.13
CA GLU A 191 -23.71 -0.17 17.47
C GLU A 191 -24.98 0.27 16.73
N ASN A 192 -25.04 1.52 16.27
CA ASN A 192 -26.17 2.10 15.53
C ASN A 192 -26.02 1.99 14.01
N GLU A 193 -25.04 1.24 13.51
CA GLU A 193 -24.84 1.03 12.08
C GLU A 193 -26.13 0.50 11.42
N LYS A 194 -26.51 1.12 10.30
CA LYS A 194 -27.84 0.93 9.70
C LYS A 194 -27.93 -0.35 8.89
N ASP A 195 -26.81 -0.81 8.34
CA ASP A 195 -26.77 -1.94 7.41
C ASP A 195 -25.79 -3.04 7.83
N LEU A 196 -25.99 -3.54 9.05
CA LEU A 196 -25.22 -4.67 9.61
C LEU A 196 -25.20 -5.90 8.69
N THR A 197 -26.28 -6.15 7.93
CA THR A 197 -26.32 -7.29 7.01
C THR A 197 -25.35 -7.13 5.84
N ARG A 198 -25.29 -5.93 5.23
CA ARG A 198 -24.29 -5.67 4.18
C ARG A 198 -22.87 -5.62 4.73
N LEU A 199 -22.68 -5.07 5.93
CA LEU A 199 -21.38 -5.11 6.60
C LEU A 199 -20.89 -6.56 6.80
N ALA A 200 -21.74 -7.45 7.30
CA ALA A 200 -21.38 -8.86 7.47
C ALA A 200 -20.99 -9.54 6.15
N GLN A 201 -21.71 -9.25 5.06
CA GLN A 201 -21.39 -9.77 3.72
C GLN A 201 -20.03 -9.28 3.21
N ILE A 202 -19.73 -8.00 3.39
CA ILE A 202 -18.43 -7.44 2.98
C ILE A 202 -17.32 -7.96 3.89
N ALA A 203 -17.54 -8.04 5.21
CA ALA A 203 -16.59 -8.61 6.15
C ALA A 203 -16.28 -10.08 5.84
N GLU A 204 -17.26 -10.84 5.34
CA GLU A 204 -17.04 -12.20 4.83
C GLU A 204 -16.18 -12.20 3.56
N ILE A 205 -16.45 -11.32 2.59
CA ILE A 205 -15.66 -11.19 1.37
C ILE A 205 -14.19 -10.83 1.69
N LEU A 206 -13.98 -9.93 2.65
CA LEU A 206 -12.67 -9.44 3.06
C LEU A 206 -12.01 -10.31 4.15
N GLU A 207 -12.67 -11.40 4.55
CA GLU A 207 -12.20 -12.34 5.58
C GLU A 207 -11.84 -11.66 6.92
N VAL A 208 -12.62 -10.65 7.31
CA VAL A 208 -12.48 -9.89 8.56
C VAL A 208 -13.34 -10.55 9.64
N PHE A 209 -12.83 -11.64 10.22
CA PHE A 209 -13.61 -12.47 11.15
C PHE A 209 -14.03 -11.73 12.41
N ASP A 210 -13.16 -10.89 12.98
CA ASP A 210 -13.48 -10.12 14.19
C ASP A 210 -14.68 -9.19 13.95
N LEU A 211 -14.73 -8.53 12.79
CA LEU A 211 -15.88 -7.70 12.42
C LEU A 211 -17.15 -8.53 12.25
N ARG A 212 -17.07 -9.73 11.65
CA ARG A 212 -18.23 -10.61 11.55
C ARG A 212 -18.79 -10.97 12.93
N MET A 213 -17.92 -11.29 13.88
CA MET A 213 -18.31 -11.58 15.26
C MET A 213 -18.95 -10.35 15.92
N MET A 214 -18.37 -9.16 15.75
CA MET A 214 -18.94 -7.93 16.33
C MET A 214 -20.31 -7.59 15.76
N VAL A 215 -20.49 -7.76 14.45
CA VAL A 215 -21.80 -7.57 13.79
C VAL A 215 -22.82 -8.56 14.33
N GLU A 216 -22.44 -9.83 14.48
CA GLU A 216 -23.32 -10.87 15.06
C GLU A 216 -23.74 -10.52 16.50
N ASN A 217 -22.79 -10.08 17.32
CA ASN A 217 -23.07 -9.61 18.68
C ASN A 217 -24.09 -8.46 18.68
N ILE A 218 -23.94 -7.45 17.80
CA ILE A 218 -24.91 -6.34 17.72
C ILE A 218 -26.28 -6.85 17.27
N MET A 219 -26.34 -7.71 16.26
CA MET A 219 -27.60 -8.31 15.77
C MET A 219 -28.32 -9.12 16.86
N ASN A 220 -27.56 -9.77 17.74
CA ASN A 220 -28.08 -10.56 18.86
C ASN A 220 -28.39 -9.72 20.12
N LYS A 221 -28.15 -8.40 20.10
CA LYS A 221 -28.25 -7.49 21.27
C LYS A 221 -27.24 -7.79 22.38
N GLU A 222 -26.08 -8.28 21.97
CA GLU A 222 -24.93 -8.64 22.79
C GLU A 222 -23.73 -7.72 22.52
N ALA A 223 -23.98 -6.49 22.04
CA ALA A 223 -22.93 -5.52 21.69
C ALA A 223 -21.93 -5.22 22.82
N PHE A 224 -22.34 -5.42 24.08
CA PHE A 224 -21.46 -5.33 25.24
C PHE A 224 -20.28 -6.31 25.19
N MET A 225 -20.36 -7.39 24.41
CA MET A 225 -19.27 -8.35 24.18
C MET A 225 -18.18 -7.81 23.25
N ASN A 226 -18.42 -6.67 22.58
CA ASN A 226 -17.45 -6.03 21.69
C ASN A 226 -16.51 -5.06 22.41
N GLN A 227 -16.67 -4.89 23.73
CA GLN A 227 -15.81 -4.06 24.57
C GLN A 227 -14.78 -4.98 25.22
N GLU A 228 -13.51 -4.92 24.78
CA GLU A 228 -12.37 -5.57 25.47
C GLU A 228 -12.04 -4.90 26.81
#